data_AF-A0A6G2XD54-F1
#
_entry.id   AF-A0A6G2XD54-F1
#
_cell.length_a   1.000
_cell.length_b   1.000
_cell.length_c   1.000
_cell.angle_alpha   90.00
_cell.angle_beta   90.00
_cell.angle_gamma   90.00
#
_symmetry.space_group_name_H-M   'P 1'
#
loop_
_entity.id
_entity.type
_entity.pdbx_description
1 polymer ?
#
loop_
_entity_poly.entity_id
_entity_poly.type
_entity_poly.pdbx_seq_one_letter_code
_entity_poly.pdbx_strand_id
1 'polypeptide(L)'
;MTIVERLVPDGLWELFQRVVPPAPTRPQGGGRRRYGDREVLAAIIFVATTGCTWRQLPPVFGPSGPTAHRRFAEWSAARIWAKLHR
;
A
#
# COMPACT_ATOMS: atom_id res chain seq x y z
N MET A 1 11.59 12.30 -9.76
CA MET A 1 10.29 11.58 -9.85
C MET A 1 10.55 10.10 -9.67
N THR A 2 10.14 9.53 -8.55
CA THR A 2 10.33 8.12 -8.20
C THR A 2 9.24 7.25 -8.86
N ILE A 3 9.47 5.93 -8.96
CA ILE A 3 8.43 5.00 -9.43
C ILE A 3 7.18 5.02 -8.54
N VAL A 4 7.35 5.30 -7.24
CA VAL A 4 6.25 5.46 -6.29
C VAL A 4 5.38 6.66 -6.65
N GLU A 5 5.99 7.82 -6.92
CA GLU A 5 5.25 9.03 -7.33
C GLU A 5 4.56 8.86 -8.69
N ARG A 6 5.14 8.07 -9.60
CA ARG A 6 4.53 7.78 -10.90
C ARG A 6 3.29 6.89 -10.77
N LEU A 7 3.35 5.85 -9.93
CA LEU A 7 2.23 4.92 -9.72
C LEU A 7 1.17 5.49 -8.78
N VAL A 8 1.58 6.34 -7.83
CA VAL A 8 0.70 7.03 -6.89
C VAL A 8 0.99 8.53 -6.97
N PRO A 9 0.46 9.24 -7.98
CA PRO A 9 0.53 10.70 -8.05
C PRO A 9 -0.17 11.35 -6.85
N ASP A 10 0.14 12.62 -6.57
CA ASP A 10 -0.38 13.31 -5.38
C ASP A 10 -1.91 13.33 -5.32
N GLY A 11 -2.59 13.56 -6.45
CA GLY A 11 -4.06 13.52 -6.48
C GLY A 11 -4.64 12.15 -6.11
N LEU A 12 -4.03 11.05 -6.56
CA LEU A 12 -4.44 9.70 -6.14
C LEU A 12 -4.12 9.46 -4.66
N TRP A 13 -2.96 9.94 -4.21
CA TRP A 13 -2.54 9.82 -2.83
C TRP A 13 -3.52 10.53 -1.89
N GLU A 14 -3.93 11.75 -2.22
CA GLU A 14 -4.90 12.54 -1.45
C GLU A 14 -6.25 11.84 -1.36
N LEU A 15 -6.76 11.26 -2.46
CA LEU A 15 -8.00 10.49 -2.45
C LEU A 15 -7.89 9.25 -1.57
N PHE A 16 -6.77 8.54 -1.66
CA PHE A 16 -6.52 7.35 -0.86
C PHE A 16 -6.43 7.67 0.65
N GLN A 17 -5.79 8.78 1.02
CA GLN A 17 -5.68 9.22 2.41
C GLN A 17 -7.04 9.47 3.08
N ARG A 18 -8.08 9.82 2.31
CA ARG A 18 -9.45 10.04 2.84
C ARG A 18 -10.14 8.74 3.25
N VAL A 19 -9.73 7.60 2.71
CA VAL A 19 -10.42 6.32 2.86
C VAL A 19 -9.60 5.26 3.60
N VAL A 20 -8.29 5.44 3.69
CA VAL A 20 -7.40 4.50 4.37
C VAL A 20 -7.59 4.56 5.89
N PRO A 21 -7.80 3.42 6.57
CA PRO A 21 -7.90 3.41 8.02
C PRO A 21 -6.53 3.73 8.63
N PRO A 22 -6.52 4.40 9.80
CA PRO A 22 -5.28 4.65 10.52
C PRO A 22 -4.56 3.34 10.82
N ALA A 23 -3.23 3.38 10.86
CA ALA A 23 -2.46 2.21 11.27
C ALA A 23 -2.87 1.79 12.70
N PRO A 24 -3.07 0.49 12.96
CA PRO A 24 -3.43 0.01 14.27
C PRO A 24 -2.33 0.35 15.27
N THR A 25 -2.73 0.90 16.41
CA THR A 25 -1.84 1.18 17.53
C THR A 25 -1.42 -0.15 18.16
N ARG A 26 -0.11 -0.35 18.36
CA ARG A 26 0.40 -1.51 19.10
C ARG A 26 0.50 -1.16 20.58
N PRO A 27 -0.27 -1.82 21.47
CA PRO A 27 -0.29 -1.49 22.89
C PRO A 27 1.07 -1.66 23.58
N GLN A 28 1.85 -2.66 23.16
CA GLN A 28 3.17 -2.96 23.74
C GLN A 28 4.28 -1.98 23.34
N GLY A 29 4.03 -1.09 22.36
CA GLY A 29 5.10 -0.30 21.74
C GLY A 29 6.14 -1.19 21.02
N GLY A 30 7.04 -0.55 20.28
CA GLY A 30 8.18 -1.24 19.65
C GLY A 30 7.91 -2.01 18.34
N GLY A 31 8.98 -2.66 17.85
CA GLY A 31 9.03 -3.35 16.56
C GLY A 31 9.44 -2.47 15.37
N ARG A 32 9.64 -3.08 14.20
CA ARG A 32 10.02 -2.34 12.99
C ARG A 32 8.88 -1.40 12.57
N ARG A 33 9.24 -0.14 12.30
CA ARG A 33 8.32 0.87 11.75
C ARG A 33 7.64 0.31 10.51
N ARG A 34 6.33 0.49 10.39
CA ARG A 34 5.58 0.11 9.19
C ARG A 34 6.10 0.92 7.99
N TYR A 35 6.13 0.29 6.83
CA TYR A 35 6.33 1.02 5.57
C TYR A 35 5.21 2.04 5.39
N GLY A 36 5.51 3.14 4.71
CA GLY A 36 4.52 4.16 4.41
C GLY A 36 3.43 3.62 3.49
N ASP A 37 2.24 4.18 3.66
CA ASP A 37 1.05 3.71 2.96
C ASP A 37 1.11 4.03 1.47
N ARG A 38 1.82 5.09 1.07
CA ARG A 38 2.03 5.45 -0.34
C ARG A 38 2.91 4.44 -1.06
N GLU A 39 3.99 4.00 -0.42
CA GLU A 39 4.90 2.97 -0.93
C GLU A 39 4.20 1.62 -1.07
N VAL A 40 3.39 1.26 -0.08
CA VAL A 40 2.59 0.03 -0.11
C VAL A 40 1.53 0.09 -1.20
N LEU A 41 0.84 1.23 -1.37
CA LEU A 41 -0.12 1.42 -2.44
C LEU A 41 0.54 1.31 -3.81
N ALA A 42 1.70 1.93 -4.01
CA ALA A 42 2.47 1.82 -5.24
C ALA A 42 2.86 0.37 -5.55
N ALA A 43 3.32 -0.39 -4.54
CA ALA A 43 3.66 -1.80 -4.68
C ALA A 43 2.44 -2.66 -5.08
N ILE A 44 1.27 -2.40 -4.49
CA ILE A 44 0.02 -3.09 -4.82
C ILE A 44 -0.41 -2.78 -6.26
N ILE A 45 -0.37 -1.50 -6.67
CA ILE A 45 -0.71 -1.09 -8.04
C ILE A 45 0.25 -1.75 -9.04
N PHE A 46 1.54 -1.81 -8.73
CA PHE A 46 2.51 -2.49 -9.60
C PHE A 46 2.18 -3.97 -9.78
N VAL A 47 1.89 -4.70 -8.70
CA VAL A 47 1.50 -6.12 -8.77
C VAL A 47 0.20 -6.30 -9.56
N ALA A 48 -0.81 -5.46 -9.30
CA ALA A 48 -2.10 -5.53 -9.98
C ALA A 48 -2.01 -5.20 -11.49
N THR A 49 -1.13 -4.28 -11.88
CA THR A 49 -0.96 -3.86 -13.29
C THR A 49 -0.06 -4.79 -14.09
N THR A 50 0.97 -5.38 -13.47
CA THR A 50 1.92 -6.28 -14.14
C THR A 50 1.50 -7.75 -14.09
N GLY A 51 0.63 -8.13 -13.15
CA GLY A 51 0.23 -9.52 -12.93
C GLY A 51 1.33 -10.40 -12.33
N CYS A 52 2.44 -9.81 -11.87
CA CYS A 52 3.52 -10.58 -11.25
C CYS A 52 3.10 -11.11 -9.88
N THR A 53 3.79 -12.13 -9.38
CA THR A 53 3.52 -12.62 -8.02
C THR A 53 4.06 -11.63 -6.98
N TRP A 54 3.49 -11.62 -5.77
CA TRP A 54 4.01 -10.82 -4.66
C TRP A 54 5.50 -11.06 -4.38
N ARG A 55 5.98 -12.30 -4.59
CA ARG A 55 7.39 -12.67 -4.39
C ARG A 55 8.32 -12.01 -5.42
N GLN A 56 7.79 -11.63 -6.58
CA GLN A 56 8.52 -10.94 -7.65
C GLN A 56 8.46 -9.41 -7.51
N LEU A 57 7.87 -8.87 -6.42
CA LEU A 57 7.81 -7.44 -6.17
C LEU A 57 9.24 -6.85 -6.10
N PRO A 58 9.57 -5.87 -6.96
CA PRO A 58 10.88 -5.22 -6.93
C PRO A 58 11.16 -4.51 -5.59
N PRO A 59 12.40 -4.56 -5.08
CA PRO A 59 12.74 -3.95 -3.78
C PRO A 59 12.68 -2.41 -3.78
N VAL A 60 12.66 -1.77 -4.95
CA VAL A 60 12.61 -0.30 -5.10
C VAL A 60 11.40 0.35 -4.43
N PHE A 61 10.31 -0.39 -4.24
CA PHE A 61 9.13 0.13 -3.55
C PHE A 61 9.35 0.28 -2.05
N GLY A 62 10.27 -0.48 -1.45
CA GLY A 62 10.46 -0.54 0.00
C GLY A 62 9.86 -1.79 0.68
N PRO A 63 8.53 -2.02 0.65
CA PRO A 63 7.95 -3.17 1.33
C PRO A 63 8.27 -4.46 0.59
N SER A 64 8.42 -5.54 1.35
CA SER A 64 8.50 -6.89 0.79
C SER A 64 7.14 -7.34 0.24
N GLY A 65 7.16 -8.29 -0.69
CA GLY A 65 5.95 -8.93 -1.22
C GLY A 65 4.93 -9.36 -0.15
N PRO A 66 5.34 -10.13 0.88
CA PRO A 66 4.45 -10.50 1.98
C PRO A 66 3.88 -9.32 2.75
N THR A 67 4.63 -8.22 2.89
CA THR A 67 4.17 -7.00 3.56
C THR A 67 3.11 -6.29 2.72
N ALA A 68 3.34 -6.15 1.41
CA ALA A 68 2.38 -5.56 0.48
C ALA A 68 1.09 -6.40 0.43
N HIS A 69 1.20 -7.73 0.34
CA HIS A 69 0.04 -8.64 0.33
C HIS A 69 -0.78 -8.54 1.62
N ARG A 70 -0.14 -8.52 2.79
CA ARG A 70 -0.85 -8.35 4.07
C ARG A 70 -1.63 -7.04 4.10
N ARG A 71 -1.03 -5.94 3.64
CA ARG A 71 -1.71 -4.63 3.57
C ARG A 71 -2.85 -4.64 2.55
N PHE A 72 -2.66 -5.27 1.40
CA PHE A 72 -3.73 -5.49 0.42
C PHE A 72 -4.92 -6.23 1.03
N ALA A 73 -4.68 -7.30 1.80
CA ALA A 73 -5.73 -8.05 2.49
C ALA A 73 -6.43 -7.20 3.56
N GLU A 74 -5.68 -6.49 4.42
CA GLU A 74 -6.22 -5.55 5.42
C GLU A 74 -7.14 -4.50 4.76
N TRP A 75 -6.69 -3.89 3.68
CA TRP A 75 -7.40 -2.84 2.95
C TRP A 75 -8.62 -3.35 2.18
N SER A 76 -8.54 -4.56 1.64
CA SER A 76 -9.66 -5.23 0.99
C SER A 76 -10.77 -5.56 1.98
N ALA A 77 -10.42 -6.07 3.17
CA ALA A 77 -11.37 -6.32 4.25
C ALA A 77 -12.07 -5.02 4.72
N ALA A 78 -11.33 -3.90 4.76
CA ALA A 78 -11.87 -2.57 5.07
C ALA A 78 -12.65 -1.91 3.91
N ARG A 79 -12.83 -2.63 2.78
CA ARG A 79 -13.54 -2.18 1.57
C ARG A 79 -12.99 -0.88 0.98
N ILE A 80 -11.69 -0.62 1.12
CA ILE A 80 -11.08 0.65 0.69
C ILE A 80 -11.23 0.87 -0.81
N TRP A 81 -11.00 -0.16 -1.62
CA TRP A 81 -11.09 -0.08 -3.08
C TRP A 81 -12.47 0.40 -3.54
N ALA A 82 -13.54 -0.10 -2.91
CA ALA A 82 -14.90 0.32 -3.22
C ALA A 82 -15.20 1.77 -2.81
N LYS A 83 -14.49 2.31 -1.81
CA LYS A 83 -14.62 3.72 -1.39
C LYS A 83 -13.86 4.67 -2.31
N LEU A 84 -12.80 4.20 -2.96
CA LEU A 84 -11.99 4.99 -3.89
C LEU A 84 -12.67 5.17 -5.27
N HIS A 85 -13.55 4.24 -5.65
CA HIS A 85 -14.27 4.23 -6.94
C HIS A 85 -15.63 4.95 -6.91
N ARG A 86 -15.97 5.67 -5.83
CA ARG A 86 -17.17 6.51 -5.76
C ARG A 86 -16.81 7.96 -6.00
#